data_AF-A0A3R8AWK7-F1
#
_entry.id   AF-A0A3R8AWK7-F1
#
_cell.length_a   1.000
_cell.length_b   1.000
_cell.length_c   1.000
_cell.angle_alpha   90.00
_cell.angle_beta   90.00
_cell.angle_gamma   90.00
#
_symmetry.space_group_name_H-M   'P 1'
#
loop_
_entity.id
_entity.type
_entity.pdbx_description
1 polymer ?
#
loop_
_entity_poly.entity_id
_entity_poly.type
_entity_poly.pdbx_seq_one_letter_code
_entity_poly.pdbx_strand_id
1 'polypeptide(L)' 'LRAFDNMGNSVTDVKFNPTGNNLLAYAVSYDWSKGPDQQELNKGHQVYVHMVKDEDIRPRPKTTTRR' A
#
# COMPACT_ATOMS: atom_id res chain seq x y z
N LEU A 1 -9.14 10.52 -0.73
CA LEU A 1 -8.22 9.37 -0.69
C LEU A 1 -7.77 9.22 0.75
N ARG A 2 -7.75 8.00 1.30
CA ARG A 2 -7.22 7.78 2.66
C ARG A 2 -5.71 7.52 2.56
N ALA A 3 -4.92 8.23 3.36
CA ALA A 3 -3.49 7.96 3.48
C ALA A 3 -3.26 6.84 4.52
N PHE A 4 -2.26 6.00 4.28
CA PHE A 4 -1.80 5.00 5.23
C PHE A 4 -0.66 5.57 6.10
N ASP A 5 -0.48 4.98 7.28
CA ASP A 5 0.59 5.37 8.20
C ASP A 5 1.97 5.10 7.59
N ASN A 6 2.97 5.89 8.01
CA ASN A 6 4.34 5.68 7.58
C ASN A 6 4.91 4.41 8.24
N MET A 7 5.32 3.45 7.42
CA MET A 7 5.84 2.15 7.87
C MET A 7 7.32 2.18 8.28
N GLY A 8 7.98 3.34 8.19
CA GLY A 8 9.39 3.52 8.54
C GLY A 8 10.38 2.99 7.48
N ASN A 9 9.89 2.42 6.38
CA ASN A 9 10.68 2.00 5.23
C ASN A 9 9.82 2.06 3.95
N SER A 10 10.44 1.87 2.77
CA SER A 10 9.78 1.90 1.48
C SER A 10 8.80 0.74 1.29
N VAL A 11 7.70 1.01 0.57
CA VAL A 11 6.78 -0.02 0.06
C VAL A 11 7.28 -0.44 -1.33
N THR A 12 7.75 -1.68 -1.46
CA THR A 12 8.42 -2.17 -2.67
C THR A 12 7.50 -2.91 -3.63
N ASP A 13 6.45 -3.53 -3.12
CA ASP A 13 5.42 -4.16 -3.94
C ASP A 13 4.05 -4.06 -3.28
N VAL A 14 3.01 -4.01 -4.10
CA VAL A 14 1.61 -3.90 -3.69
C VAL A 14 0.75 -4.71 -4.66
N LYS A 15 -0.10 -5.58 -4.12
CA LYS A 15 -1.02 -6.41 -4.89
C LYS A 15 -2.36 -6.60 -4.16
N PHE A 16 -3.43 -6.59 -4.94
CA PHE A 16 -4.75 -7.01 -4.47
C PHE A 16 -4.94 -8.51 -4.70
N ASN A 17 -5.70 -9.15 -3.81
CA ASN A 17 -6.12 -10.53 -4.02
C ASN A 17 -7.08 -10.62 -5.24
N PRO A 18 -6.77 -11.46 -6.24
CA PRO A 18 -7.61 -11.62 -7.43
C PRO A 18 -8.98 -12.27 -7.16
N THR A 19 -9.14 -13.01 -6.06
CA THR A 19 -10.37 -13.77 -5.74
C THR A 19 -11.44 -12.92 -5.03
N GLY A 20 -11.23 -11.61 -4.88
CA GLY A 20 -12.30 -10.68 -4.47
C GLY A 20 -12.48 -10.46 -2.96
N ASN A 21 -11.63 -11.02 -2.10
CA ASN A 21 -11.75 -10.86 -0.64
C ASN A 21 -11.27 -9.49 -0.10
N ASN A 22 -11.25 -8.42 -0.91
CA ASN A 22 -10.74 -7.08 -0.54
C ASN A 22 -9.47 -7.11 0.32
N LEU A 23 -8.52 -7.98 -0.04
CA LEU A 23 -7.23 -8.05 0.62
C LEU A 23 -6.22 -7.26 -0.20
N LEU A 24 -5.55 -6.35 0.48
CA LEU A 24 -4.40 -5.63 -0.03
C LEU A 24 -3.15 -6.17 0.66
N ALA A 25 -2.28 -6.84 -0.10
CA ALA A 25 -0.97 -7.22 0.37
C ALA A 25 0.07 -6.19 -0.09
N TYR A 26 1.00 -5.83 0.80
CA TYR A 26 2.11 -4.96 0.46
C TYR A 26 3.39 -5.35 1.19
N ALA A 27 4.51 -5.22 0.50
CA ALA A 27 5.84 -5.50 1.02
C ALA A 27 6.51 -4.20 1.46
N VAL A 28 7.06 -4.21 2.67
CA VAL A 28 7.86 -3.12 3.23
C VAL A 28 9.30 -3.60 3.33
N SER A 29 10.17 -2.99 2.53
CA SER A 29 11.59 -3.27 2.51
C SER A 29 12.36 -2.11 1.92
N TYR A 30 13.68 -2.13 2.11
CA TYR A 30 14.54 -1.19 1.40
C TYR A 30 14.40 -1.40 -0.11
N ASP A 31 14.43 -0.32 -0.87
CA ASP A 31 14.21 -0.25 -2.33
C ASP A 31 15.45 0.29 -3.08
N TRP A 32 16.60 0.33 -2.40
CA TRP A 32 17.87 0.84 -2.93
C TRP A 32 17.88 2.34 -3.27
N SER A 33 16.84 3.08 -2.88
CA SER A 33 16.72 4.53 -3.15
C SER A 33 17.86 5.38 -2.60
N LYS A 34 18.61 4.89 -1.61
CA LYS A 34 19.76 5.56 -0.99
C LYS A 34 21.10 4.82 -1.20
N GLY A 35 21.17 3.90 -2.17
CA GLY A 35 22.37 3.09 -2.46
C GLY A 35 22.56 1.86 -1.57
N PRO A 36 23.51 0.97 -1.91
CA PRO A 36 23.66 -0.33 -1.27
C PRO A 36 24.06 -0.25 0.22
N ASP A 37 24.82 0.76 0.61
CA ASP A 37 25.36 0.91 1.98
C ASP A 37 24.27 1.04 3.06
N GLN A 38 23.06 1.45 2.68
CA GLN A 38 21.93 1.62 3.60
C GLN A 38 21.14 0.32 3.83
N GLN A 39 21.43 -0.76 3.10
CA GLN A 39 20.71 -2.03 3.22
C GLN A 39 20.91 -2.68 4.59
N GLU A 40 22.14 -2.65 5.13
CA GLU A 40 22.47 -3.26 6.43
C GLU A 40 21.78 -2.56 7.62
N LEU A 41 21.36 -1.30 7.44
CA LEU A 41 20.61 -0.53 8.44
C LEU A 41 19.10 -0.80 8.39
N ASN A 42 18.63 -1.56 7.41
CA ASN A 42 17.23 -1.89 7.28
C ASN A 42 16.81 -2.89 8.37
N LYS A 43 15.66 -2.65 9.00
CA LYS A 43 15.04 -3.51 10.02
C LYS A 43 14.47 -4.84 9.48
N GLY A 44 14.91 -5.28 8.30
CA GLY A 44 14.47 -6.49 7.62
C GLY A 44 13.36 -6.27 6.56
N HIS A 45 12.69 -7.37 6.23
CA HIS A 45 11.64 -7.43 5.20
C HIS A 45 10.33 -7.86 5.84
N GLN A 46 9.26 -7.12 5.57
CA GLN A 46 7.94 -7.38 6.16
C GLN A 46 6.88 -7.39 5.07
N VAL A 47 5.94 -8.32 5.18
CA VAL A 47 4.76 -8.39 4.30
C VAL A 47 3.53 -8.18 5.17
N TYR A 48 2.71 -7.21 4.78
CA TYR A 48 1.49 -6.85 5.47
C TYR A 48 0.29 -7.19 4.61
N VAL A 49 -0.80 -7.61 5.27
CA VAL A 49 -2.09 -7.83 4.63
C VAL A 49 -3.11 -6.95 5.34
N HIS A 50 -3.78 -6.09 4.58
CA HIS A 50 -4.83 -5.22 5.06
C HIS A 50 -6.16 -5.62 4.42
N MET A 51 -7.19 -5.81 5.25
CA MET A 51 -8.57 -5.92 4.78
C MET A 51 -9.09 -4.52 4.48
N VAL A 52 -9.29 -4.22 3.20
CA VAL A 52 -9.82 -2.93 2.75
C VAL A 52 -11.34 -2.98 2.66
N LYS A 53 -12.01 -1.86 2.94
CA LYS A 53 -13.44 -1.70 2.71
C LYS A 53 -13.67 -1.28 1.26
N ASP A 54 -14.80 -1.68 0.69
CA ASP A 54 -15.21 -1.26 -0.66
C ASP A 54 -15.22 0.27 -0.82
N GLU A 55 -15.62 0.98 0.24
CA GLU A 55 -15.69 2.44 0.28
C GLU A 55 -14.31 3.13 0.16
N ASP A 56 -13.24 2.45 0.58
CA ASP A 56 -11.87 2.99 0.55
C ASP A 56 -11.24 2.89 -0.86
N ILE A 57 -11.69 1.93 -1.66
CA ILE A 57 -11.09 1.59 -2.97
C ILE A 57 -11.98 1.95 -4.16
N ARG A 58 -13.29 2.05 -3.99
CA ARG A 58 -14.20 2.39 -5.09
C ARG A 58 -14.18 3.89 -5.39
N PRO A 59 -14.23 4.28 -6.67
CA PRO A 59 -14.42 5.68 -7.04
C PRO A 59 -15.67 6.26 -6.37
N ARG A 60 -15.55 7.47 -5.82
CA ARG A 60 -16.72 8.16 -5.25
C ARG A 60 -17.74 8.42 -6.36
N PRO A 61 -19.05 8.25 -6.10
CA PRO A 61 -20.08 8.63 -7.06
C PRO A 61 -19.88 10.08 -7.49
N LYS A 62 -19.86 10.34 -8.80
CA LYS A 62 -19.84 11.72 -9.32
C LYS A 62 -21.20 12.33 -9.02
N THR A 63 -21.24 13.37 -8.18
CA THR A 63 -22.45 14.15 -7.97
C THR A 63 -22.73 14.95 -9.24
N THR A 64 -23.45 14.36 -10.19
CA THR A 64 -23.94 15.09 -11.37
C THR A 64 -25.06 16.02 -10.94
N THR A 65 -24.71 17.18 -10.39
CA THR A 65 -25.66 18.30 -10.31
C THR A 65 -25.82 18.85 -11.71
N ARG A 66 -26.82 18.38 -12.45
CA ARG A 66 -27.31 19.09 -13.64
C ARG A 66 -27.94 20.39 -13.15
N ARG A 67 -27.25 21.51 -13.38
CA ARG A 67 -27.85 22.85 -13.38
C ARG A 67 -28.59 23.07 -14.69
#